data_AF-A0A356NGA1-F1
#
_entry.id   AF-A0A356NGA1-F1
#
_cell.length_a   1.000
_cell.length_b   1.000
_cell.length_c   1.000
_cell.angle_alpha   90.00
_cell.angle_beta   90.00
_cell.angle_gamma   90.00
#
_symmetry.space_group_name_H-M   'P 1'
#
loop_
_entity.id
_entity.type
_entity.pdbx_description
1 polymer ?
#
loop_
_entity_poly.entity_id
_entity_poly.type
_entity_poly.pdbx_seq_one_letter_code
_entity_poly.pdbx_strand_id
1 'polypeptide(L)'
;VSAQDSLVLLAHVGPTGLGSAAQDLCGRDWRRPARDWGDLDLAAPIARIRRWRPIPLVVFGHMHHRLRGGGQRRSFLLDRHNTAYLNAAVVPRHGRDDHGRPLRHFAMVHLAGNQLLWAAHCWFDREATLRWQECLYRASGA
;
A
#
# COMPACT_ATOMS: atom_id res chain seq x y z
N VAL A 1 9.74 22.94 -0.36
CA VAL A 1 9.24 21.82 -1.20
C VAL A 1 8.92 22.36 -2.57
N SER A 2 9.75 22.05 -3.55
CA SER A 2 9.52 22.39 -4.96
C SER A 2 8.29 21.65 -5.51
N ALA A 3 7.75 22.12 -6.63
CA ALA A 3 6.78 21.35 -7.42
C ALA A 3 7.38 20.04 -7.97
N GLN A 4 8.71 19.96 -8.05
CA GLN A 4 9.47 18.82 -8.55
C GLN A 4 9.65 17.71 -7.48
N ASP A 5 9.55 18.05 -6.20
CA ASP A 5 9.67 17.07 -5.11
C ASP A 5 8.41 16.19 -5.06
N SER A 6 8.59 14.87 -4.98
CA SER A 6 7.49 13.93 -4.81
C SER A 6 6.77 14.16 -3.47
N LEU A 7 5.47 14.41 -3.51
CA LEU A 7 4.68 14.53 -2.28
C LEU A 7 4.14 13.15 -1.86
N VAL A 8 4.72 12.58 -0.81
CA VAL A 8 4.25 11.32 -0.22
C VAL A 8 3.43 11.62 1.04
N LEU A 9 2.27 10.99 1.17
CA LEU A 9 1.44 11.08 2.37
C LEU A 9 1.52 9.77 3.16
N LEU A 10 1.69 9.90 4.47
CA LEU A 10 1.70 8.77 5.41
C LEU A 10 0.54 8.92 6.38
N ALA A 11 -0.23 7.85 6.58
CA ALA A 11 -1.34 7.83 7.52
C ALA A 11 -1.44 6.48 8.23
N HIS A 12 -2.13 6.43 9.37
CA HIS A 12 -2.39 5.15 10.04
C HIS A 12 -3.43 4.34 9.26
N VAL A 13 -4.52 4.99 8.84
CA VAL A 13 -5.66 4.38 8.12
C VAL A 13 -5.70 4.90 6.69
N GLY A 14 -6.10 4.07 5.72
CA GLY A 14 -6.27 4.50 4.34
C GLY A 14 -7.53 5.34 4.13
N PRO A 15 -7.60 6.18 3.09
CA PRO A 15 -8.76 7.04 2.85
C PRO A 15 -9.99 6.25 2.39
N THR A 16 -11.19 6.79 2.63
CA THR A 16 -12.43 6.31 2.00
C THR A 16 -12.31 6.40 0.47
N GLY A 17 -13.02 5.53 -0.24
CA GLY A 17 -13.07 5.45 -1.70
C GLY A 17 -12.19 4.34 -2.29
N LEU A 18 -11.53 3.54 -1.45
CA LEU A 18 -10.64 2.45 -1.87
C LEU A 18 -11.30 1.07 -1.84
N GLY A 19 -12.64 1.02 -1.79
CA GLY A 19 -13.45 -0.18 -2.00
C GLY A 19 -14.23 -0.65 -0.77
N SER A 20 -15.28 -1.44 -1.01
CA SER A 20 -16.27 -1.87 -0.01
C SER A 20 -16.30 -3.39 0.22
N ALA A 21 -15.69 -4.18 -0.65
CA ALA A 21 -15.57 -5.62 -0.45
C ALA A 21 -14.51 -5.91 0.63
N ALA A 22 -14.62 -7.02 1.37
CA ALA A 22 -13.72 -7.32 2.48
C ALA A 22 -12.23 -7.35 2.06
N GLN A 23 -11.95 -7.78 0.83
CA GLN A 23 -10.61 -7.84 0.24
C GLN A 23 -10.11 -6.52 -0.35
N ASP A 24 -10.94 -5.48 -0.42
CA ASP A 24 -10.52 -4.17 -0.90
C ASP A 24 -9.59 -3.48 0.12
N LEU A 25 -8.81 -2.50 -0.34
CA LEU A 25 -7.79 -1.82 0.47
C LEU A 25 -8.35 -1.29 1.80
N CYS A 26 -9.54 -0.69 1.76
CA CYS A 26 -10.22 -0.12 2.92
C CYS A 26 -11.52 -0.85 3.30
N GLY A 27 -11.79 -2.03 2.74
CA GLY A 27 -12.99 -2.79 3.05
C GLY A 27 -12.97 -3.42 4.45
N ARG A 28 -14.07 -3.32 5.19
CA ARG A 28 -14.20 -3.95 6.50
C ARG A 28 -14.37 -5.47 6.40
N ASP A 29 -13.55 -6.25 7.11
CA ASP A 29 -13.60 -7.72 7.10
C ASP A 29 -14.03 -8.34 8.45
N TRP A 30 -14.17 -7.56 9.52
CA TRP A 30 -14.55 -8.06 10.86
C TRP A 30 -16.04 -7.96 11.20
N ARG A 31 -16.87 -7.38 10.32
CA ARG A 31 -18.32 -7.30 10.53
C ARG A 31 -19.06 -7.23 9.19
N ARG A 32 -20.14 -8.02 9.08
CA ARG A 32 -21.02 -8.06 7.91
C ARG A 32 -22.12 -6.98 8.00
N PRO A 33 -22.58 -6.43 6.85
CA PRO A 33 -21.95 -6.55 5.54
C PRO A 33 -20.59 -5.83 5.51
N ALA A 34 -19.73 -6.25 4.59
CA ALA A 34 -18.52 -5.49 4.26
C ALA A 34 -18.94 -4.11 3.72
N ARG A 35 -18.16 -3.10 4.05
CA ARG A 35 -18.35 -1.72 3.61
C ARG A 35 -17.01 -1.01 3.59
N ASP A 36 -16.92 0.08 2.86
CA ASP A 36 -15.78 0.98 2.96
C ASP A 36 -15.64 1.45 4.41
N TRP A 37 -14.44 1.29 4.93
CA TRP A 37 -14.03 1.66 6.28
C TRP A 37 -12.78 2.55 6.26
N GLY A 38 -12.51 3.18 5.13
CA GLY A 38 -11.47 4.18 5.01
C GLY A 38 -11.83 5.47 5.75
N ASP A 39 -10.82 6.28 5.98
CA ASP A 39 -10.88 7.56 6.67
C ASP A 39 -11.36 8.67 5.71
N LEU A 40 -12.51 9.26 6.02
CA LEU A 40 -13.10 10.36 5.25
C LEU A 40 -12.27 11.65 5.39
N ASP A 41 -11.69 11.87 6.57
CA ASP A 41 -10.91 13.06 6.89
C ASP A 41 -9.54 13.03 6.20
N LEU A 42 -9.06 11.84 5.80
CA LEU A 42 -7.91 11.71 4.91
C LEU A 42 -8.29 11.87 3.43
N ALA A 43 -9.48 11.39 3.02
CA ALA A 43 -9.92 11.49 1.63
C ALA A 43 -10.08 12.95 1.16
N ALA A 44 -10.66 13.81 2.00
CA ALA A 44 -10.89 15.22 1.70
C ALA A 44 -9.62 16.04 1.38
N PRO A 45 -8.55 16.03 2.20
CA PRO A 45 -7.31 16.74 1.89
C PRO A 45 -6.59 16.16 0.68
N ILE A 46 -6.61 14.84 0.45
CA ILE A 46 -6.03 14.24 -0.77
C ILE A 46 -6.74 14.81 -2.01
N ALA A 47 -8.08 14.89 -1.98
CA ALA A 47 -8.86 15.49 -3.07
C ALA A 47 -8.55 16.99 -3.25
N ARG A 48 -8.28 17.72 -2.16
CA ARG A 48 -7.92 19.14 -2.23
C ARG A 48 -6.52 19.38 -2.78
N ILE A 49 -5.52 18.64 -2.30
CA ILE A 49 -4.11 18.79 -2.66
C ILE A 49 -3.87 18.43 -4.13
N ARG A 50 -4.49 17.34 -4.61
CA ARG A 50 -4.29 16.86 -5.99
C ARG A 50 -4.71 17.85 -7.09
N ARG A 51 -5.50 18.88 -6.74
CA ARG A 51 -5.87 19.97 -7.65
C ARG A 51 -4.71 20.95 -7.92
N TRP A 52 -3.71 20.98 -7.05
CA TRP A 52 -2.61 21.94 -7.09
C TRP A 52 -1.27 21.29 -7.40
N ARG A 53 -1.08 20.04 -6.98
CA ARG A 53 0.13 19.26 -7.27
C ARG A 53 -0.15 17.75 -7.23
N PRO A 54 0.62 16.93 -7.95
CA PRO A 54 0.52 15.48 -7.86
C PRO A 54 0.80 14.94 -6.46
N ILE A 55 0.13 13.84 -6.11
CA ILE A 55 0.43 13.01 -4.94
C ILE A 55 0.76 11.62 -5.49
N PRO A 56 2.03 11.30 -5.79
CA PRO A 56 2.38 10.01 -6.40
C PRO A 56 2.16 8.82 -5.47
N LEU A 57 2.19 9.03 -4.14
CA LEU A 57 2.09 7.93 -3.18
C LEU A 57 1.38 8.33 -1.88
N VAL A 58 0.43 7.50 -1.47
CA VAL A 58 -0.19 7.48 -0.16
C VAL A 58 0.10 6.11 0.47
N VAL A 59 0.84 6.10 1.58
CA VAL A 59 1.12 4.88 2.35
C VAL A 59 0.28 4.88 3.61
N PHE A 60 -0.37 3.77 3.88
CA PHE A 60 -1.16 3.60 5.10
C PHE A 60 -1.06 2.18 5.66
N GLY A 61 -1.70 1.95 6.80
CA GLY A 61 -1.76 0.64 7.45
C GLY A 61 -3.14 0.35 8.04
N HIS A 62 -3.17 -0.10 9.30
CA HIS A 62 -4.35 -0.50 10.08
C HIS A 62 -5.11 -1.73 9.54
N MET A 63 -5.41 -1.73 8.25
CA MET A 63 -6.18 -2.76 7.56
C MET A 63 -5.27 -3.96 7.23
N HIS A 64 -5.16 -4.93 8.15
CA HIS A 64 -4.25 -6.08 7.98
C HIS A 64 -4.52 -6.86 6.68
N HIS A 65 -3.45 -7.39 6.08
CA HIS A 65 -3.53 -8.17 4.83
C HIS A 65 -4.35 -9.44 4.98
N ARG A 66 -4.08 -10.24 6.01
CA ARG A 66 -4.85 -11.45 6.25
C ARG A 66 -6.24 -11.08 6.75
N LEU A 67 -7.27 -11.47 5.99
CA LEU A 67 -8.66 -11.21 6.34
C LEU A 67 -9.11 -12.16 7.45
N ARG A 68 -9.96 -11.69 8.35
CA ARG A 68 -10.55 -12.52 9.43
C ARG A 68 -11.38 -13.68 8.89
N GLY A 69 -12.05 -13.49 7.75
CA GLY A 69 -12.85 -14.52 7.07
C GLY A 69 -12.05 -15.47 6.18
N GLY A 70 -10.71 -15.36 6.15
CA GLY A 70 -9.85 -16.08 5.21
C GLY A 70 -9.58 -15.28 3.93
N GLY A 71 -8.45 -15.58 3.28
CA GLY A 71 -7.96 -14.86 2.11
C GLY A 71 -7.09 -13.64 2.44
N GLN A 72 -6.74 -12.89 1.40
CA GLN A 72 -5.83 -11.75 1.48
C GLN A 72 -6.51 -10.48 0.94
N ARG A 73 -6.21 -9.37 1.62
CA ARG A 73 -6.57 -8.02 1.20
C ARG A 73 -5.64 -7.57 0.09
N ARG A 74 -6.19 -6.88 -0.91
CA ARG A 74 -5.42 -6.10 -1.87
C ARG A 74 -4.61 -5.05 -1.12
N SER A 75 -3.33 -4.98 -1.40
CA SER A 75 -2.41 -4.07 -0.71
C SER A 75 -1.97 -2.88 -1.56
N PHE A 76 -2.38 -2.83 -2.82
CA PHE A 76 -2.02 -1.79 -3.77
C PHE A 76 -3.19 -1.41 -4.68
N LEU A 77 -3.30 -0.12 -4.98
CA LEU A 77 -4.18 0.43 -6.01
C LEU A 77 -3.51 1.65 -6.64
N LEU A 78 -3.51 1.74 -7.96
CA LEU A 78 -3.17 2.95 -8.70
C LEU A 78 -4.48 3.58 -9.18
N ASP A 79 -4.76 4.82 -8.79
CA ASP A 79 -5.97 5.51 -9.22
C ASP A 79 -5.79 6.18 -10.60
N ARG A 80 -6.90 6.70 -11.14
CA ARG A 80 -6.91 7.42 -12.43
C ARG A 80 -6.12 8.75 -12.43
N HIS A 81 -5.71 9.23 -11.27
CA HIS A 81 -4.90 10.44 -11.10
C HIS A 81 -3.41 10.12 -10.91
N ASN A 82 -3.01 8.85 -11.12
CA ASN A 82 -1.67 8.33 -10.89
C ASN A 82 -1.21 8.44 -9.42
N THR A 83 -2.15 8.46 -8.48
CA THR A 83 -1.86 8.30 -7.06
C THR A 83 -1.83 6.82 -6.71
N ALA A 84 -0.68 6.35 -6.23
CA ALA A 84 -0.51 5.01 -5.71
C ALA A 84 -0.95 4.96 -4.25
N TYR A 85 -1.77 3.98 -3.92
CA TYR A 85 -2.22 3.68 -2.56
C TYR A 85 -1.60 2.37 -2.12
N LEU A 86 -0.72 2.41 -1.13
CA LEU A 86 0.00 1.25 -0.62
C LEU A 86 -0.36 0.99 0.84
N ASN A 87 -1.02 -0.14 1.07
CA ASN A 87 -1.28 -0.65 2.41
C ASN A 87 -0.08 -1.49 2.89
N ALA A 88 0.72 -0.93 3.79
CA ALA A 88 1.90 -1.55 4.36
C ALA A 88 1.60 -2.42 5.60
N ALA A 89 0.34 -2.73 5.91
CA ALA A 89 -0.07 -3.56 7.05
C ALA A 89 0.10 -5.08 6.80
N VAL A 90 1.30 -5.49 6.36
CA VAL A 90 1.74 -6.88 6.42
C VAL A 90 2.10 -7.19 7.86
N VAL A 91 1.33 -8.06 8.50
CA VAL A 91 1.57 -8.49 9.88
C VAL A 91 1.38 -10.00 10.01
N PRO A 92 2.35 -10.73 10.60
CA PRO A 92 3.63 -10.22 11.12
C PRO A 92 4.59 -9.72 10.02
N ARG A 93 5.45 -8.75 10.35
CA ARG A 93 6.54 -8.25 9.46
C ARG A 93 7.77 -9.16 9.44
N HIS A 94 7.59 -10.40 9.89
CA HIS A 94 8.62 -11.41 9.92
C HIS A 94 8.02 -12.76 9.51
N GLY A 95 8.82 -13.57 8.86
CA GLY A 95 8.41 -14.85 8.30
C GLY A 95 9.56 -15.83 8.33
N ARG A 96 9.39 -16.94 7.63
CA ARG A 96 10.44 -17.91 7.37
C ARG A 96 10.40 -18.32 5.90
N ASP A 97 11.56 -18.63 5.33
CA ASP A 97 11.64 -19.30 4.02
C ASP A 97 11.30 -20.80 4.14
N ASP A 98 11.33 -21.51 3.01
CA ASP A 98 11.05 -22.95 2.93
C ASP A 98 12.03 -23.81 3.74
N HIS A 99 13.19 -23.26 4.12
CA HIS A 99 14.19 -23.89 4.97
C HIS A 99 14.09 -23.46 6.43
N GLY A 100 13.04 -22.72 6.80
CA GLY A 100 12.81 -22.24 8.16
C GLY A 100 13.69 -21.06 8.56
N ARG A 101 14.46 -20.45 7.66
CA ARG A 101 15.35 -19.31 7.97
C ARG A 101 14.53 -18.02 8.12
N PRO A 102 14.87 -17.15 9.08
CA PRO A 102 14.06 -15.96 9.38
C PRO A 102 14.12 -14.92 8.27
N LEU A 103 12.96 -14.39 7.90
CA LEU A 103 12.81 -13.28 6.95
C LEU A 103 12.24 -12.03 7.63
N ARG A 104 12.48 -10.87 7.02
CA ARG A 104 11.94 -9.56 7.39
C ARG A 104 11.26 -8.90 6.21
N HIS A 105 10.05 -8.41 6.43
CA HIS A 105 9.24 -7.76 5.39
C HIS A 105 9.46 -6.25 5.36
N PHE A 106 9.53 -5.72 4.14
CA PHE A 106 9.47 -4.30 3.83
C PHE A 106 8.54 -4.06 2.64
N ALA A 107 7.74 -2.99 2.68
CA ALA A 107 7.02 -2.50 1.52
C ALA A 107 7.91 -1.46 0.82
N MET A 108 8.23 -1.68 -0.45
CA MET A 108 9.18 -0.86 -1.19
C MET A 108 8.52 -0.21 -2.40
N VAL A 109 8.91 1.02 -2.69
CA VAL A 109 8.43 1.81 -3.81
C VAL A 109 9.61 2.52 -4.47
N HIS A 110 9.67 2.51 -5.80
CA HIS A 110 10.58 3.32 -6.58
C HIS A 110 9.79 4.39 -7.33
N LEU A 111 10.12 5.66 -7.05
CA LEU A 111 9.59 6.84 -7.71
C LEU A 111 10.71 7.53 -8.50
N ALA A 112 10.42 7.95 -9.73
CA ALA A 112 11.22 8.91 -10.48
C ALA A 112 10.43 10.22 -10.58
N GLY A 113 10.74 11.18 -9.71
CA GLY A 113 9.89 12.36 -9.50
C GLY A 113 8.48 11.93 -9.10
N ASN A 114 7.46 12.40 -9.83
CA ASN A 114 6.06 12.03 -9.58
C ASN A 114 5.62 10.74 -10.29
N GLN A 115 6.51 10.03 -10.97
CA GLN A 115 6.19 8.78 -11.65
C GLN A 115 6.48 7.58 -10.75
N LEU A 116 5.46 6.76 -10.51
CA LEU A 116 5.65 5.43 -9.93
C LEU A 116 6.27 4.49 -10.96
N LEU A 117 7.44 3.94 -10.65
CA LEU A 117 8.11 2.95 -11.50
C LEU A 117 7.86 1.54 -11.03
N TRP A 118 7.85 1.31 -9.72
CA TRP A 118 7.73 -0.02 -9.14
C TRP A 118 7.24 0.01 -7.70
N ALA A 119 6.46 -0.99 -7.31
CA ALA A 119 6.07 -1.24 -5.93
C ALA A 119 6.02 -2.74 -5.64
N ALA A 120 6.47 -3.15 -4.46
CA ALA A 120 6.44 -4.54 -4.02
C ALA A 120 6.41 -4.71 -2.51
N HIS A 121 5.97 -5.89 -2.06
CA HIS A 121 6.36 -6.42 -0.75
C HIS A 121 7.62 -7.25 -0.91
N CYS A 122 8.65 -6.94 -0.14
CA CYS A 122 9.97 -7.55 -0.24
C CYS A 122 10.35 -8.21 1.08
N TRP A 123 10.98 -9.38 0.98
CA TRP A 123 11.36 -10.20 2.12
C TRP A 123 12.85 -10.48 2.07
N PHE A 124 13.55 -10.02 3.11
CA PHE A 124 15.00 -10.09 3.23
C PHE A 124 15.40 -11.07 4.32
N ASP A 125 16.55 -11.72 4.14
CA ASP A 125 17.21 -12.46 5.22
C ASP A 125 17.98 -11.52 6.17
N ARG A 126 18.79 -12.11 7.08
CA ARG A 126 19.55 -11.34 8.08
C ARG A 126 20.75 -10.61 7.48
N GLU A 127 21.21 -11.07 6.32
CA GLU A 127 22.30 -10.51 5.54
C GLU A 127 21.83 -9.42 4.57
N ALA A 128 20.57 -8.96 4.73
CA ALA A 128 19.92 -7.99 3.86
C ALA A 128 19.85 -8.41 2.38
N THR A 129 19.85 -9.72 2.11
CA THR A 129 19.64 -10.27 0.77
C THR A 129 18.16 -10.45 0.51
N LEU A 130 17.66 -9.92 -0.61
CA LEU A 130 16.28 -10.12 -1.04
C LEU A 130 16.07 -11.61 -1.39
N ARG A 131 15.15 -12.27 -0.68
CA ARG A 131 14.82 -13.69 -0.88
C ARG A 131 13.54 -13.90 -1.65
N TRP A 132 12.55 -13.05 -1.42
CA TRP A 132 11.27 -13.11 -2.10
C TRP A 132 10.68 -11.72 -2.27
N GLN A 133 9.90 -11.55 -3.34
CA GLN A 133 9.10 -10.34 -3.55
C GLN A 133 7.74 -10.67 -4.16
N GLU A 134 6.73 -9.92 -3.75
CA GLU A 134 5.44 -9.82 -4.42
C GLU A 134 5.40 -8.49 -5.17
N CYS A 135 5.51 -8.54 -6.50
CA CYS A 135 5.43 -7.32 -7.31
C CYS A 135 3.97 -6.86 -7.39
N LEU A 136 3.70 -5.67 -6.87
CA LEU A 136 2.37 -5.05 -6.83
C LEU A 136 2.14 -4.17 -8.06
N TYR A 137 3.20 -3.53 -8.55
CA TYR A 137 3.18 -2.67 -9.72
C TYR A 137 4.56 -2.60 -10.37
N ARG A 138 4.57 -2.52 -11.69
CA ARG A 138 5.75 -2.19 -12.50
C ARG A 138 5.29 -1.39 -13.71
N ALA A 139 5.87 -0.21 -13.92
CA ALA A 139 5.60 0.58 -15.11
C ALA A 139 6.08 -0.17 -16.37
N SER A 140 5.29 -0.12 -17.44
CA SER A 140 5.69 -0.65 -18.75
C SER A 140 6.75 0.27 -19.35
N GLY A 141 7.95 -0.25 -19.66
CA GLY A 141 9.01 0.50 -20.34
C GLY A 141 10.05 1.19 -19.45
N ALA A 142 10.30 0.68 -18.24
CA ALA A 142 11.48 1.01 -17.44
C ALA A 142 12.62 0.02 -17.68
#